data_AF-A0A3N5F4Z2-F1
#
_entry.id   AF-A0A3N5F4Z2-F1
#
_cell.length_a   1.000
_cell.length_b   1.000
_cell.length_c   1.000
_cell.angle_alpha   90.00
_cell.angle_beta   90.00
_cell.angle_gamma   90.00
#
_symmetry.space_group_name_H-M   'P 1'
#
loop_
_entity.id
_entity.type
_entity.pdbx_description
1 polymer ?
#
loop_
_entity_poly.entity_id
_entity_poly.type
_entity_poly.pdbx_seq_one_letter_code
_entity_poly.pdbx_strand_id
1 'polypeptide(L)'
;DVGNLVRQEIDLARCELAEKAEEAKGGVARVGLGGGLAFIGALVLAGAAVLGLTFVLQRWMETLPAMAVSALAVGIVLAGAGLVLLKSGTRSLSPEHLVPRRTLDSIKEDARWARRQF
;
A
#
# COMPACT_ATOMS: atom_id res chain seq x y z
N ASP A 1 36.38 -20.80 22.07
CA ASP A 1 35.40 -21.17 21.01
C ASP A 1 34.16 -20.27 20.96
N VAL A 2 34.20 -19.05 21.51
CA VAL A 2 33.05 -18.11 21.50
C VAL A 2 32.94 -17.37 20.16
N GLY A 3 34.07 -17.07 19.52
CA GLY A 3 34.09 -16.41 18.21
C GLY A 3 33.48 -17.24 17.07
N ASN A 4 33.51 -18.57 17.18
CA ASN A 4 32.87 -19.46 16.22
C ASN A 4 31.33 -19.43 16.37
N LEU A 5 30.80 -19.48 17.59
CA LEU A 5 29.37 -19.33 17.84
C LEU A 5 28.83 -17.99 17.34
N VAL A 6 29.52 -16.88 17.63
CA VAL A 6 29.11 -15.53 17.18
C VAL A 6 29.05 -15.44 15.66
N ARG A 7 30.02 -16.04 14.94
CA ARG A 7 29.98 -16.08 13.47
C ARG A 7 28.81 -16.91 12.96
N GLN A 8 28.54 -18.05 13.60
CA GLN A 8 27.46 -18.94 13.23
C GLN A 8 26.08 -18.30 13.45
N GLU A 9 25.89 -17.54 14.53
CA GLU A 9 24.68 -16.75 14.78
C GLU A 9 24.48 -15.65 13.73
N ILE A 10 25.55 -14.95 13.34
CA ILE A 10 25.49 -13.93 12.27
C ILE A 10 25.13 -14.56 10.94
N ASP A 11 25.74 -15.71 10.61
CA ASP A 11 25.44 -16.43 9.36
C ASP A 11 24.02 -16.99 9.35
N LEU A 12 23.53 -17.48 10.49
CA LEU A 12 22.14 -17.92 10.66
C LEU A 12 21.17 -16.75 10.49
N ALA A 13 21.43 -15.62 11.15
CA ALA A 13 20.63 -14.40 11.02
C ALA A 13 20.62 -13.89 9.58
N ARG A 14 21.75 -13.94 8.87
CA ARG A 14 21.81 -13.59 7.44
C ARG A 14 20.97 -14.52 6.57
N CYS A 15 21.00 -15.82 6.85
CA CYS A 15 20.21 -16.81 6.12
C CYS A 15 18.70 -16.56 6.32
N GLU A 16 18.27 -16.37 7.56
CA GLU A 16 16.86 -16.09 7.89
C GLU A 16 16.39 -14.76 7.28
N LEU A 17 17.22 -13.72 7.31
CA LEU A 17 16.93 -12.45 6.64
C LEU A 17 16.79 -12.62 5.13
N ALA A 18 17.61 -13.46 4.49
CA ALA A 18 17.52 -13.73 3.06
C ALA A 18 16.23 -14.49 2.70
N GLU A 19 15.85 -15.48 3.50
CA GLU A 19 14.59 -16.22 3.34
C GLU A 19 13.37 -15.30 3.49
N LYS A 20 13.35 -14.46 4.53
CA LYS A 20 12.29 -13.46 4.74
C LYS A 20 12.24 -12.43 3.62
N ALA A 21 13.38 -12.03 3.06
CA ALA A 21 13.43 -11.11 1.93
C ALA A 21 12.83 -11.73 0.66
N GLU A 22 13.10 -13.01 0.38
CA GLU A 22 12.53 -13.69 -0.79
C GLU A 22 11.02 -13.92 -0.63
N GLU A 23 10.56 -14.26 0.58
CA GLU A 23 9.13 -14.35 0.88
C GLU A 23 8.42 -12.98 0.69
N ALA A 24 9.03 -11.91 1.20
CA ALA A 24 8.53 -10.55 1.03
C ALA A 24 8.47 -10.14 -0.45
N LYS A 25 9.48 -10.49 -1.25
CA LYS A 25 9.54 -10.22 -2.70
C LYS A 25 8.40 -10.93 -3.44
N GLY A 26 8.12 -12.19 -3.12
CA GLY A 26 6.96 -12.91 -3.66
C GLY A 26 5.63 -12.29 -3.23
N GLY A 27 5.56 -11.74 -2.01
CA GLY A 27 4.42 -10.95 -1.54
C GLY A 27 4.20 -9.67 -2.36
N VAL A 28 5.26 -8.88 -2.56
CA VAL A 28 5.23 -7.64 -3.36
C VAL A 28 4.80 -7.91 -4.80
N ALA A 29 5.32 -8.98 -5.42
CA ALA A 29 4.93 -9.36 -6.78
C ALA A 29 3.42 -9.67 -6.88
N ARG A 30 2.86 -10.42 -5.93
CA ARG A 30 1.42 -10.75 -5.89
C ARG A 30 0.56 -9.51 -5.68
N VAL A 31 0.96 -8.61 -4.78
CA VAL A 31 0.25 -7.34 -4.56
C VAL A 31 0.31 -6.46 -5.81
N GLY A 32 1.47 -6.38 -6.48
CA GLY A 32 1.63 -5.61 -7.71
C GLY A 32 0.74 -6.14 -8.85
N LEU A 33 0.78 -7.44 -9.12
CA LEU A 33 -0.04 -8.07 -10.16
C LEU A 33 -1.53 -8.00 -9.83
N GLY A 34 -1.92 -8.33 -8.59
CA GLY A 34 -3.30 -8.25 -8.15
C GLY A 34 -3.85 -6.83 -8.19
N GLY A 35 -3.06 -5.84 -7.75
CA GLY A 35 -3.39 -4.43 -7.83
C GLY A 35 -3.53 -3.95 -9.27
N GLY A 36 -2.63 -4.37 -10.17
CA GLY A 36 -2.72 -4.07 -11.59
C GLY A 36 -3.99 -4.64 -12.24
N LEU A 37 -4.32 -5.90 -11.97
CA LEU A 37 -5.54 -6.53 -12.48
C LEU A 37 -6.81 -5.87 -11.92
N ALA A 38 -6.82 -5.57 -10.63
CA ALA A 38 -7.92 -4.85 -9.99
C ALA A 38 -8.09 -3.44 -10.58
N PHE A 39 -7.00 -2.75 -10.90
CA PHE A 39 -7.04 -1.45 -11.57
C PHE A 39 -7.65 -1.53 -12.97
N ILE A 40 -7.24 -2.51 -13.78
CA ILE A 40 -7.84 -2.76 -15.10
C ILE A 40 -9.35 -3.04 -14.95
N GLY A 41 -9.73 -3.91 -14.02
CA GLY A 41 -11.13 -4.19 -13.72
C GLY A 41 -11.91 -2.94 -13.31
N ALA A 42 -11.32 -2.07 -12.49
CA ALA A 42 -11.92 -0.81 -12.09
C ALA A 42 -12.14 0.15 -13.28
N LEU A 43 -11.23 0.19 -14.27
CA LEU A 43 -11.41 0.98 -15.49
C LEU A 43 -12.59 0.47 -16.33
N VAL A 44 -12.72 -0.85 -16.47
CA VAL A 44 -13.86 -1.47 -17.17
C VAL A 44 -15.17 -1.16 -16.45
N LEU A 45 -15.20 -1.28 -15.13
CA LEU A 45 -16.38 -0.93 -14.31
C LEU A 45 -16.72 0.56 -14.39
N ALA A 46 -15.71 1.44 -14.43
CA ALA A 46 -15.94 2.87 -14.63
C ALA A 46 -16.58 3.14 -15.99
N GLY A 47 -16.08 2.51 -17.06
CA GLY A 47 -16.70 2.59 -18.39
C GLY A 47 -18.14 2.07 -18.40
N ALA A 48 -18.39 0.92 -17.75
CA ALA A 48 -19.73 0.37 -17.61
C ALA A 48 -20.68 1.30 -16.83
N ALA A 49 -20.19 1.95 -15.77
CA ALA A 49 -20.96 2.93 -15.02
C ALA A 49 -21.33 4.16 -15.86
N VAL A 50 -20.39 4.67 -16.67
CA VAL A 50 -20.63 5.79 -17.59
C VAL A 50 -21.69 5.41 -18.63
N LEU A 51 -21.57 4.25 -19.26
CA LEU A 51 -22.55 3.78 -20.24
C LEU A 51 -23.92 3.53 -19.60
N GLY A 52 -23.94 2.89 -18.43
CA GLY A 52 -25.18 2.62 -17.68
C GLY A 52 -25.92 3.91 -17.32
N LEU A 53 -25.21 4.92 -16.81
CA LEU A 53 -25.79 6.22 -16.50
C LEU A 53 -26.25 6.96 -17.77
N THR A 54 -25.50 6.82 -18.87
CA THR A 54 -25.87 7.40 -20.17
C THR A 54 -27.22 6.85 -20.65
N PHE A 55 -27.44 5.54 -20.57
CA PHE A 55 -28.71 4.91 -20.97
C PHE A 55 -29.92 5.44 -20.18
N VAL A 56 -29.74 5.68 -18.88
CA VAL A 56 -30.80 6.26 -18.04
C VAL A 56 -31.09 7.70 -18.43
N LEU A 57 -30.04 8.50 -18.66
CA LEU A 57 -30.17 9.91 -19.02
C LEU A 57 -30.71 10.11 -20.43
N GLN A 58 -30.44 9.20 -21.37
CA GLN A 58 -30.99 9.21 -22.73
C GLN A 58 -32.52 9.25 -22.76
N ARG A 59 -33.21 8.83 -21.69
CA ARG A 59 -34.66 8.95 -21.60
C ARG A 59 -35.15 10.40 -21.49
N TRP A 60 -34.28 11.31 -21.06
CA TRP A 60 -34.59 12.70 -20.69
C TRP A 60 -33.82 13.74 -21.53
N MET A 61 -32.70 13.36 -22.16
CA MET A 61 -31.85 14.25 -22.94
C MET A 61 -31.16 13.52 -24.11
N GLU A 62 -30.59 14.27 -25.05
CA GLU A 62 -29.87 13.69 -26.20
C GLU A 62 -28.64 12.87 -25.79
N THR A 63 -28.27 11.90 -26.62
CA THR A 63 -27.18 10.95 -26.34
C THR A 63 -25.83 11.62 -26.05
N LEU A 64 -25.45 12.62 -26.84
CA LEU A 64 -24.16 13.30 -26.69
C LEU A 64 -24.03 14.03 -25.33
N PRO A 65 -24.97 14.90 -24.92
CA PRO A 65 -24.90 15.53 -23.61
C PRO A 65 -25.08 14.52 -22.46
N ALA A 66 -25.92 13.48 -22.61
CA ALA A 66 -26.05 12.41 -21.61
C ALA A 66 -24.71 11.72 -21.32
N MET A 67 -23.93 11.41 -22.37
CA MET A 67 -22.63 10.77 -22.24
C MET A 67 -21.63 11.68 -21.53
N ALA A 68 -21.59 12.98 -21.89
CA ALA A 68 -20.69 13.95 -21.28
C ALA A 68 -20.97 14.13 -19.78
N VAL A 69 -22.25 14.28 -19.40
CA VAL A 69 -22.67 14.41 -18.00
C VAL A 69 -22.36 13.14 -17.21
N SER A 70 -22.59 11.97 -17.80
CA SER A 70 -22.31 10.68 -17.16
C SER A 70 -20.82 10.50 -16.88
N ALA A 71 -19.98 10.78 -17.88
CA ALA A 71 -18.52 10.70 -17.76
C ALA A 71 -17.99 11.66 -16.69
N LEU A 72 -18.51 12.89 -16.67
CA LEU A 72 -18.12 13.89 -15.68
C LEU A 72 -18.54 13.47 -14.26
N ALA A 73 -19.76 12.99 -14.08
CA ALA A 73 -20.26 12.57 -12.77
C ALA A 73 -19.46 11.39 -12.20
N VAL A 74 -19.27 10.32 -12.99
CA VAL A 74 -18.47 9.15 -12.57
C VAL A 74 -17.01 9.55 -12.34
N GLY A 75 -16.45 10.39 -13.22
CA GLY A 75 -15.09 10.90 -13.09
C GLY A 75 -14.86 11.68 -11.80
N ILE A 76 -15.79 12.56 -11.41
CA ILE A 76 -15.70 13.32 -10.15
C ILE A 76 -15.75 12.39 -8.94
N VAL A 77 -16.65 11.40 -8.94
CA VAL A 77 -16.75 10.43 -7.83
C VAL A 77 -15.46 9.64 -7.68
N LEU A 78 -14.92 9.11 -8.79
CA LEU A 78 -13.66 8.36 -8.77
C LEU A 78 -12.46 9.23 -8.39
N ALA A 79 -12.38 10.46 -8.90
CA ALA A 79 -11.33 11.41 -8.53
C ALA A 79 -11.39 11.76 -7.03
N GLY A 80 -12.59 11.99 -6.49
CA GLY A 80 -12.81 12.23 -5.07
C GLY A 80 -12.36 11.06 -4.21
N ALA A 81 -12.78 9.84 -4.55
CA ALA A 81 -12.34 8.62 -3.87
C ALA A 81 -10.82 8.43 -3.95
N GLY A 82 -10.22 8.66 -5.12
CA GLY A 82 -8.78 8.59 -5.34
C GLY A 82 -8.01 9.59 -4.47
N LEU A 83 -8.47 10.84 -4.36
CA LEU A 83 -7.86 11.86 -3.50
C LEU A 83 -7.93 11.46 -2.01
N VAL A 84 -9.04 10.88 -1.56
CA VAL A 84 -9.17 10.38 -0.18
C VAL A 84 -8.18 9.25 0.09
N LEU A 85 -8.09 8.27 -0.83
CA LEU A 85 -7.15 7.15 -0.72
C LEU A 85 -5.69 7.64 -0.75
N LEU A 86 -5.34 8.57 -1.64
CA LEU A 86 -4.00 9.15 -1.70
C LEU A 86 -3.63 9.85 -0.39
N LYS A 87 -4.53 10.67 0.17
CA LYS A 87 -4.31 11.33 1.46
C LYS A 87 -4.16 10.33 2.61
N SER A 88 -4.97 9.27 2.63
CA SER A 88 -4.89 8.22 3.66
C SER A 88 -3.59 7.42 3.56
N GLY A 89 -3.20 7.03 2.35
CA GLY A 89 -1.98 6.28 2.09
C GLY A 89 -0.72 7.06 2.44
N THR A 90 -0.64 8.32 2.00
CA THR A 90 0.50 9.20 2.33
C THR A 90 0.62 9.49 3.83
N ARG A 91 -0.50 9.64 4.55
CA ARG A 91 -0.49 9.79 6.02
C ARG A 91 0.07 8.56 6.73
N SER A 92 -0.31 7.37 6.26
CA SER A 92 0.15 6.09 6.81
C SER A 92 1.65 5.84 6.56
N LEU A 93 2.21 6.47 5.53
CA LEU A 93 3.63 6.43 5.19
C LEU A 93 4.44 7.59 5.81
N SER A 94 3.82 8.43 6.64
CA SER A 94 4.55 9.51 7.33
C SER A 94 5.62 8.94 8.26
N PRO A 95 6.85 9.50 8.27
CA PRO A 95 7.91 9.08 9.19
C PRO A 95 7.47 9.01 10.66
N GLU A 96 6.55 9.87 11.08
CA GLU A 96 6.02 9.88 12.44
C GLU A 96 5.26 8.59 12.82
N HIS A 97 4.63 7.92 11.84
CA HIS A 97 3.93 6.65 12.02
C HIS A 97 4.84 5.44 11.73
N LEU A 98 5.93 5.64 10.99
CA LEU A 98 6.88 4.58 10.62
C LEU A 98 8.02 4.40 11.63
N VAL A 99 8.34 5.41 12.44
CA VAL A 99 9.38 5.30 13.47
C VAL A 99 8.82 4.56 14.71
N PRO A 100 9.30 3.34 15.03
CA PRO A 100 8.81 2.57 16.16
C PRO A 100 9.38 3.13 17.47
N ARG A 101 8.70 4.14 18.03
CA ARG A 101 9.14 4.85 19.24
C ARG A 101 9.37 3.91 20.43
N ARG A 102 8.47 2.94 20.66
CA ARG A 102 8.62 1.96 21.75
C ARG A 102 9.87 1.09 21.60
N THR A 103 10.17 0.63 20.39
CA THR A 103 11.36 -0.20 20.13
C THR A 103 12.64 0.62 20.27
N LEU A 104 12.62 1.88 19.85
CA LEU A 104 13.75 2.78 20.07
C LEU A 104 13.97 3.06 21.56
N ASP A 105 12.90 3.19 22.34
CA ASP A 105 13.01 3.44 23.78
C ASP A 105 13.50 2.20 24.54
N SER A 106 13.08 0.99 24.16
CA SER A 106 13.59 -0.25 24.76
C SER A 106 15.08 -0.46 24.45
N ILE A 107 15.51 -0.26 23.20
CA ILE A 107 16.94 -0.36 22.83
C ILE A 107 17.79 0.64 23.62
N LYS A 108 17.30 1.88 23.78
CA LYS A 108 17.99 2.88 24.60
C LYS A 108 18.06 2.48 26.06
N GLU A 109 17.03 1.82 26.59
CA GLU A 109 17.00 1.33 27.96
C GLU A 109 18.00 0.20 28.17
N ASP A 110 18.01 -0.79 27.29
CA ASP A 110 18.95 -1.92 27.34
C ASP A 110 20.40 -1.44 27.26
N ALA A 111 20.68 -0.47 26.39
CA ALA A 111 22.00 0.15 26.30
C ALA A 111 22.42 0.86 27.61
N ARG A 112 21.46 1.48 28.33
CA ARG A 112 21.72 2.10 29.64
C ARG A 112 21.96 1.06 30.74
N TRP A 113 21.28 -0.09 30.69
CA TRP A 113 21.53 -1.19 31.62
C TRP A 113 22.91 -1.81 31.40
N ALA A 114 23.26 -2.11 30.15
CA ALA A 114 24.58 -2.65 29.80
C ALA A 114 25.73 -1.73 30.25
N ARG A 115 25.59 -0.41 30.09
CA ARG A 115 26.60 0.57 30.51
C ARG A 115 26.75 0.76 32.02
N ARG A 116 25.77 0.33 32.82
CA ARG A 116 25.82 0.39 34.29
C ARG A 116 26.45 -0.86 34.91
N GLN A 117 26.51 -1.96 34.15
CA GLN A 117 26.96 -3.26 34.62
C GLN A 117 28.45 -3.53 34.31
N PHE A 118 29.07 -2.66 33.50
CA PHE A 118 30.52 -2.54 33.27
C PHE A 118 31.02 -1.22 33.85
#